data_AF-A0A3M1ESY9-F1
#
_entry.id   AF-A0A3M1ESY9-F1
#
_cell.length_a   1.000
_cell.length_b   1.000
_cell.length_c   1.000
_cell.angle_alpha   90.00
_cell.angle_beta   90.00
_cell.angle_gamma   90.00
#
_symmetry.space_group_name_H-M   'P 1'
#
loop_
_entity.id
_entity.type
_entity.pdbx_description
1 polymer ?
#
loop_
_entity_poly.entity_id
_entity_poly.type
_entity_poly.pdbx_seq_one_letter_code
_entity_poly.pdbx_strand_id
1 'polypeptide(L)'
;VADAAIECINCAVCYAACDVVAANPDYLGPAPLAAIQIQGLEGHPELLALADSQQGVWRCHSAFECSAVCPSSVDPGWRIMDLRRQVTIQRLKTIIG
;
A
#
# COMPACT_ATOMS: atom_id res chain seq x y z
N VAL A 1 -4.63 -7.24 -22.26
CA VAL A 1 -5.70 -7.68 -21.33
C VAL A 1 -5.62 -6.78 -20.13
N ALA A 2 -6.69 -6.05 -19.78
CA ALA A 2 -6.68 -5.22 -18.57
C ALA A 2 -6.55 -6.17 -17.37
N ASP A 3 -5.48 -6.00 -16.59
CA ASP A 3 -5.19 -6.86 -15.44
C ASP A 3 -6.25 -6.59 -14.37
N ALA A 4 -6.94 -7.65 -13.91
CA ALA A 4 -8.02 -7.56 -12.91
C ALA A 4 -7.57 -6.87 -11.60
N ALA A 5 -6.25 -6.76 -11.41
CA ALA A 5 -5.62 -6.13 -10.26
C ALA A 5 -5.60 -4.58 -10.35
N ILE A 6 -5.91 -3.96 -11.50
CA ILE A 6 -5.73 -2.51 -11.76
C ILE A 6 -7.00 -1.67 -11.47
N GLU A 7 -8.19 -2.25 -11.37
CA GLU A 7 -9.43 -1.47 -11.28
C GLU A 7 -9.83 -1.10 -9.84
N CYS A 8 -9.01 -0.29 -9.16
CA CYS A 8 -9.49 0.45 -8.01
C CYS A 8 -10.55 1.47 -8.47
N ILE A 9 -11.79 1.33 -8.00
CA ILE A 9 -12.91 2.24 -8.33
C ILE A 9 -13.04 3.43 -7.36
N ASN A 10 -12.05 3.65 -6.50
CA ASN A 10 -12.02 4.74 -5.51
C ASN A 10 -13.27 4.79 -4.59
N CYS A 11 -13.85 3.64 -4.25
CA CYS A 11 -15.04 3.54 -3.40
C CYS A 11 -14.77 3.77 -1.90
N ALA A 12 -13.50 3.87 -1.49
CA ALA A 12 -13.06 4.07 -0.10
C ALA A 12 -13.50 3.01 0.94
N VAL A 13 -14.11 1.89 0.53
CA VAL A 13 -14.54 0.82 1.46
C VAL A 13 -13.36 0.25 2.25
N CYS A 14 -12.20 0.08 1.61
CA CYS A 14 -10.99 -0.37 2.28
C CYS A 14 -10.47 0.62 3.35
N TYR A 15 -10.68 1.92 3.14
CA TYR A 15 -10.32 2.98 4.09
C TYR A 15 -11.23 2.91 5.32
N ALA A 16 -12.55 2.80 5.09
CA ALA A 16 -13.54 2.68 6.15
C ALA A 16 -13.38 1.41 7.01
N ALA A 17 -12.95 0.29 6.42
CA ALA A 17 -12.75 -0.97 7.13
C ALA A 17 -11.42 -1.06 7.92
N CYS A 18 -10.51 -0.09 7.79
CA CYS A 18 -9.19 -0.19 8.38
C CYS A 18 -9.11 0.51 9.76
N ASP A 19 -8.93 -0.25 10.83
CA ASP A 19 -8.78 0.31 12.19
C ASP A 19 -7.57 1.24 12.34
N VAL A 20 -6.50 1.00 11.59
CA VAL A 20 -5.30 1.87 11.61
C VAL A 20 -5.63 3.26 11.06
N VAL A 21 -6.45 3.31 10.00
CA VAL A 21 -6.94 4.57 9.44
C VAL A 21 -7.84 5.27 10.46
N ALA A 22 -8.74 4.53 11.12
CA ALA A 22 -9.62 5.09 12.15
C ALA A 22 -8.84 5.65 13.36
N ALA A 23 -7.75 4.99 13.75
CA ALA A 23 -6.90 5.40 14.87
C ALA A 23 -5.89 6.52 14.51
N ASN A 24 -5.49 6.63 13.25
CA ASN A 24 -4.48 7.58 12.79
C ASN A 24 -4.89 8.22 11.44
N PRO A 25 -5.49 9.42 11.47
CA PRO A 25 -5.93 10.14 10.27
C PRO A 25 -4.80 10.47 9.28
N ASP A 26 -3.56 10.56 9.76
CA ASP A 26 -2.40 10.86 8.91
C ASP A 26 -1.91 9.62 8.16
N TYR A 27 -2.42 8.41 8.44
CA TYR A 27 -2.03 7.20 7.72
C TYR A 27 -2.52 7.27 6.28
N LEU A 28 -1.63 7.02 5.31
CA LEU A 28 -1.98 7.05 3.88
C LEU A 28 -3.15 6.12 3.52
N GLY A 29 -3.28 5.01 4.26
CA GLY A 29 -4.36 4.08 4.08
C GLY A 29 -4.13 3.07 2.95
N PRO A 30 -5.04 2.10 2.81
CA PRO A 30 -4.80 0.92 1.97
C PRO A 30 -4.83 1.20 0.47
N ALA A 31 -5.78 1.99 -0.02
CA ALA A 31 -5.90 2.26 -1.46
C ALA A 31 -4.69 3.01 -2.05
N PRO A 32 -4.20 4.11 -1.45
CA PRO A 32 -3.01 4.81 -1.96
C PRO A 32 -1.75 3.93 -1.95
N LEU A 33 -1.53 3.16 -0.88
CA LEU A 33 -0.37 2.27 -0.81
C LEU A 33 -0.46 1.11 -1.82
N ALA A 34 -1.65 0.56 -2.05
CA ALA A 34 -1.86 -0.41 -3.12
C ALA A 34 -1.58 0.19 -4.51
N ALA A 35 -1.98 1.44 -4.75
CA ALA A 35 -1.69 2.16 -5.99
C ALA A 35 -0.18 2.39 -6.20
N ILE A 36 0.57 2.72 -5.13
CA ILE A 36 2.03 2.81 -5.20
C ILE A 36 2.65 1.47 -5.63
N GLN A 37 2.16 0.36 -5.09
CA GLN A 37 2.66 -0.96 -5.45
C GLN A 37 2.36 -1.32 -6.91
N ILE A 38 1.17 -0.95 -7.43
CA ILE A 38 0.80 -1.11 -8.84
C ILE A 38 1.72 -0.28 -9.75
N GLN A 39 1.92 0.98 -9.40
CA GLN A 39 2.74 1.91 -10.17
C GLN A 39 4.21 1.47 -10.20
N GLY A 40 4.69 0.88 -9.10
CA GLY A 40 6.07 0.46 -8.94
C GLY A 40 6.98 1.59 -8.43
N LEU A 41 8.08 1.20 -7.79
CA LEU A 41 9.04 2.12 -7.18
C LEU A 41 10.20 2.50 -8.10
N GLU A 42 10.43 1.76 -9.19
CA GLU A 42 11.53 2.02 -10.12
C GLU A 42 11.31 3.33 -10.88
N GLY A 43 12.30 4.23 -10.84
CA GLY A 43 12.19 5.55 -11.46
C GLY A 43 11.30 6.56 -10.72
N HIS A 44 10.75 6.19 -9.56
CA HIS A 44 9.80 6.98 -8.77
C HIS A 44 10.28 7.21 -7.32
N PRO A 45 11.34 8.01 -7.12
CA PRO A 45 11.89 8.28 -5.78
C PRO A 45 10.87 8.91 -4.81
N GLU A 46 9.92 9.70 -5.33
CA GLU A 46 8.83 10.30 -4.57
C GLU A 46 7.87 9.25 -4.00
N LEU A 47 7.59 8.18 -4.76
CA LEU A 47 6.72 7.08 -4.31
C LEU A 47 7.44 6.23 -3.27
N LEU A 48 8.74 6.01 -3.43
CA LEU A 48 9.56 5.33 -2.42
C LEU A 48 9.58 6.14 -1.11
N ALA A 49 9.79 7.46 -1.17
CA ALA A 49 9.79 8.31 0.02
C ALA A 49 8.42 8.31 0.73
N LEU A 50 7.33 8.31 -0.04
CA LEU A 50 5.97 8.23 0.50
C LEU A 50 5.69 6.87 1.15
N ALA A 51 6.04 5.77 0.46
CA ALA A 51 5.87 4.41 0.95
C ALA A 51 6.75 4.09 2.16
N ASP A 52 8.00 4.56 2.19
CA ASP A 52 8.95 4.38 3.30
C ASP A 52 8.75 5.39 4.45
N SER A 53 7.79 6.30 4.32
CA SER A 53 7.48 7.24 5.38
C SER A 53 6.90 6.53 6.59
N GLN A 54 7.00 7.18 7.74
CA GLN A 54 6.30 6.78 8.96
C GLN A 54 4.82 6.46 8.62
N GLN A 55 4.11 7.37 7.96
CA GLN A 55 2.70 7.18 7.59
C GLN A 55 2.46 6.26 6.38
N GLY A 56 3.51 5.62 5.86
CA GLY A 56 3.49 4.71 4.73
C GLY A 56 3.27 3.26 5.12
N VAL A 57 3.98 2.34 4.46
CA VAL A 57 3.77 0.89 4.62
C VAL A 57 3.95 0.43 6.06
N TRP A 58 4.73 1.13 6.87
CA TRP A 58 5.07 0.75 8.25
C TRP A 58 3.91 0.83 9.23
N ARG A 59 2.85 1.61 8.93
CA ARG A 59 1.64 1.71 9.77
C ARG A 59 0.70 0.53 9.62
N CYS A 60 0.77 -0.22 8.53
CA CYS A 60 -0.12 -1.36 8.33
C CYS A 60 0.17 -2.47 9.37
N HIS A 61 -0.84 -2.93 10.11
CA HIS A 61 -0.70 -4.04 11.06
C HIS A 61 -1.19 -5.38 10.51
N SER A 62 -1.31 -5.51 9.18
CA SER A 62 -1.61 -6.78 8.50
C SER A 62 -2.90 -7.47 8.99
N ALA A 63 -3.95 -6.68 9.25
CA ALA A 63 -5.28 -7.19 9.62
C ALA A 63 -6.09 -7.70 8.41
N PHE A 64 -5.76 -7.27 7.19
CA PHE A 64 -6.37 -7.69 5.91
C PHE A 64 -7.89 -7.43 5.72
N GLU A 65 -8.56 -6.75 6.65
CA GLU A 65 -9.95 -6.26 6.50
C GLU A 65 -10.16 -5.54 5.16
N CYS A 66 -9.24 -4.65 4.80
CA CYS A 66 -9.25 -3.91 3.53
C CYS A 66 -9.33 -4.80 2.27
N SER A 67 -8.75 -6.01 2.29
CA SER A 67 -8.85 -6.98 1.20
C SER A 67 -10.18 -7.72 1.24
N ALA A 68 -10.63 -8.12 2.43
CA ALA A 68 -11.90 -8.84 2.61
C ALA A 68 -13.12 -8.07 2.11
N VAL A 69 -13.09 -6.73 2.24
CA VAL A 69 -14.20 -5.85 1.84
C VAL A 69 -14.07 -5.28 0.43
N CYS A 70 -12.97 -5.53 -0.29
CA CYS A 70 -12.71 -4.88 -1.56
C CYS A 70 -13.65 -5.41 -2.65
N PRO A 71 -14.57 -4.59 -3.21
CA PRO A 71 -15.56 -5.07 -4.18
C PRO A 71 -14.96 -5.29 -5.57
N SER A 72 -13.79 -4.71 -5.84
CA SER A 72 -13.09 -4.78 -7.13
C SER A 72 -11.88 -5.72 -7.09
N SER A 73 -11.73 -6.52 -6.02
CA SER A 73 -10.68 -7.55 -5.91
C SER A 73 -9.26 -7.04 -6.12
N VAL A 74 -8.98 -5.78 -5.75
CA VAL A 74 -7.63 -5.17 -5.85
C VAL A 74 -6.62 -5.83 -4.90
N ASP A 75 -7.11 -6.46 -3.83
CA ASP A 75 -6.35 -7.01 -2.71
C ASP A 75 -5.34 -6.02 -2.08
N PRO A 76 -5.82 -4.92 -1.47
CA PRO A 76 -4.92 -3.89 -0.91
C PRO A 76 -3.98 -4.42 0.16
N GLY A 77 -4.45 -5.33 1.02
CA GLY A 77 -3.65 -5.90 2.10
C GLY A 77 -2.43 -6.66 1.60
N TRP A 78 -2.60 -7.56 0.62
CA TRP A 78 -1.48 -8.26 0.00
C TRP A 78 -0.50 -7.28 -0.67
N ARG A 79 -1.03 -6.31 -1.43
CA ARG A 79 -0.21 -5.30 -2.11
C ARG A 79 0.63 -4.47 -1.15
N ILE A 80 0.10 -4.06 0.00
CA ILE A 80 0.87 -3.32 1.00
C ILE A 80 2.01 -4.18 1.57
N MET A 81 1.79 -5.48 1.76
CA MET A 81 2.84 -6.38 2.24
C MET A 81 3.94 -6.61 1.19
N ASP A 82 3.57 -6.75 -0.07
CA ASP A 82 4.56 -6.81 -1.15
C ASP A 82 5.33 -5.48 -1.27
N LEU A 83 4.65 -4.33 -1.18
CA LEU A 83 5.30 -3.02 -1.18
C LEU A 83 6.27 -2.86 -0.01
N ARG A 84 5.89 -3.29 1.19
CA ARG A 84 6.78 -3.28 2.37
C ARG A 84 8.05 -4.09 2.12
N ARG A 85 7.93 -5.26 1.47
CA ARG A 85 9.08 -6.06 1.05
C ARG A 85 9.96 -5.29 0.06
N GLN A 86 9.37 -4.67 -0.97
CA GLN A 86 10.11 -3.88 -1.95
C GLN A 86 10.87 -2.71 -1.30
N VAL A 87 10.20 -1.94 -0.43
CA VAL A 87 10.83 -0.84 0.33
C VAL A 87 11.98 -1.33 1.19
N THR A 88 11.81 -2.46 1.88
CA THR A 88 12.87 -3.07 2.69
C THR A 88 14.09 -3.43 1.83
N ILE A 89 13.87 -4.03 0.65
CA ILE A 89 14.95 -4.36 -0.29
C ILE A 89 15.67 -3.09 -0.76
N GLN A 90 14.94 -2.02 -1.07
CA GLN A 90 15.55 -0.74 -1.47
C GLN A 90 16.40 -0.14 -0.35
N ARG A 91 15.94 -0.15 0.91
CA ARG A 91 16.75 0.26 2.06
C ARG A 91 18.01 -0.58 2.24
N LEU A 92 17.94 -1.89 2.03
CA LEU A 92 19.11 -2.75 2.15
C LEU A 92 20.14 -2.45 1.06
N LYS A 93 19.70 -2.17 -0.17
CA LYS A 93 20.59 -1.80 -1.28
C LYS A 93 21.38 -0.52 -0.98
N THR A 94 20.78 0.47 -0.32
CA THR A 94 21.48 1.72 0.04
C THR A 94 22.45 1.60 1.21
N ILE A 95 22.36 0.53 2.01
CA ILE A 95 23.27 0.27 3.13
C ILE A 95 24.46 -0.58 2.69
N ILE A 96 24.24 -1.52 1.77
CA ILE A 96 25.23 -2.54 1.37
C ILE A 96 25.98 -2.16 0.09
N GLY A 97 25.40 -1.32 -0.77
CA GLY A 97 26.05 -0.77 -1.97
C GLY A 97 26.67 0.59 -1.70
#